data_AF-A0AAD4BJ32-F1
#
_entry.id   AF-A0AAD4BJ32-F1
#
_cell.length_a   1.000
_cell.length_b   1.000
_cell.length_c   1.000
_cell.angle_alpha   90.00
_cell.angle_beta   90.00
_cell.angle_gamma   90.00
#
_symmetry.space_group_name_H-M   'P 1'
#
loop_
_entity.id
_entity.type
_entity.pdbx_description
1 polymer ?
#
loop_
_entity_poly.entity_id
_entity_poly.type
_entity_poly.pdbx_seq_one_letter_code
_entity_poly.pdbx_strand_id
1 'polypeptide(L)' 'MHRALENQENLLNIFEWERSDTSTLASLARTCRAFKEPALDLLWGELCNLSPLARCLPDASHRLLSEMSQLKVLCDT' A
#
# COMPACT_ATOMS: atom_id res chain seq x y z
N MET A 1 -22.37 4.75 -4.64
CA MET A 1 -21.07 5.44 -4.77
C MET A 1 -21.18 6.35 -5.99
N HIS A 2 -20.68 7.59 -5.94
CA HIS A 2 -20.83 8.51 -7.07
C HIS A 2 -19.96 8.05 -8.25
N ARG A 3 -20.43 8.13 -9.51
CA ARG A 3 -19.69 7.66 -10.70
C ARG A 3 -18.29 8.24 -10.85
N ALA A 4 -18.07 9.45 -10.34
CA ALA A 4 -16.75 10.07 -10.33
C ALA A 4 -15.70 9.24 -9.54
N LEU A 5 -16.15 8.47 -8.55
CA LEU A 5 -15.33 7.56 -7.72
C LEU A 5 -15.24 6.13 -8.31
N GLU A 6 -15.84 5.88 -9.47
CA GLU A 6 -15.64 4.63 -10.23
C GLU A 6 -14.49 4.76 -11.23
N ASN A 7 -14.03 5.98 -11.50
CA ASN A 7 -12.88 6.24 -12.36
C ASN A 7 -11.59 6.19 -11.51
N GLN A 8 -10.71 5.26 -11.86
CA GLN A 8 -9.45 5.02 -11.15
C GLN A 8 -8.48 6.22 -11.21
N GLU A 9 -8.42 6.95 -12.32
CA GLU A 9 -7.53 8.11 -12.47
C GLU A 9 -7.91 9.23 -11.48
N ASN A 10 -9.22 9.45 -11.27
CA ASN A 10 -9.69 10.41 -10.28
C ASN A 10 -9.33 10.00 -8.86
N LEU A 11 -9.43 8.70 -8.53
CA LEU A 11 -9.04 8.19 -7.21
C LEU A 11 -7.55 8.35 -6.97
N LEU A 12 -6.71 7.99 -7.96
CA LEU A 12 -5.27 8.16 -7.88
C LEU A 12 -4.88 9.63 -7.72
N ASN A 13 -5.49 10.54 -8.48
CA ASN A 13 -5.25 11.98 -8.35
C ASN A 13 -5.60 12.51 -6.96
N ILE A 14 -6.58 11.94 -6.27
CA ILE A 14 -6.93 12.30 -4.88
C ILE A 14 -5.93 11.69 -3.91
N PHE A 15 -5.57 10.42 -4.09
CA PHE A 15 -4.68 9.70 -3.18
C PHE A 15 -3.23 10.18 -3.28
N GLU A 16 -2.83 10.74 -4.42
CA GLU A 16 -1.50 11.33 -4.62
C GLU A 16 -1.19 12.44 -3.61
N TRP A 17 -2.20 13.17 -3.13
CA TRP A 17 -2.04 14.19 -2.09
C TRP A 17 -1.66 13.59 -0.73
N GLU A 18 -2.04 12.34 -0.49
CA GLU A 18 -1.80 11.61 0.76
C GLU A 18 -0.71 10.54 0.60
N ARG A 19 0.03 10.57 -0.52
CA ARG A 19 1.02 9.55 -0.88
C ARG A 19 2.04 9.30 0.24
N SER A 20 2.51 10.36 0.91
CA SER A 20 3.49 10.25 1.99
C SER A 20 2.93 9.72 3.31
N ASP A 21 1.61 9.64 3.47
CA ASP A 21 0.96 9.07 4.65
C ASP A 21 0.44 7.65 4.39
N THR A 22 1.33 6.69 4.62
CA THR A 22 1.04 5.25 4.55
C THR A 22 -0.13 4.81 5.45
N SER A 23 -0.39 5.51 6.57
CA SER A 23 -1.52 5.20 7.45
C SER A 23 -2.85 5.59 6.82
N THR A 24 -2.88 6.75 6.17
CA THR A 24 -4.04 7.24 5.41
C THR A 24 -4.31 6.34 4.21
N LEU A 25 -3.29 5.98 3.42
CA LEU A 25 -3.44 5.04 2.30
C LEU A 25 -3.95 3.66 2.74
N ALA A 26 -3.41 3.12 3.84
CA ALA A 26 -3.88 1.85 4.39
C ALA A 26 -5.34 1.92 4.87
N SER A 27 -5.76 3.08 5.39
CA SER A 27 -7.15 3.32 5.79
C SER A 27 -8.07 3.40 4.58
N LEU A 28 -7.68 4.15 3.55
CA LEU A 28 -8.39 4.26 2.27
C LEU A 28 -8.62 2.89 1.62
N ALA A 29 -7.58 2.04 1.58
CA ALA A 29 -7.66 0.68 1.04
C ALA A 29 -8.71 -0.21 1.73
N ARG A 30 -9.03 0.06 3.00
CA ARG A 30 -10.00 -0.69 3.80
C ARG A 30 -11.42 -0.12 3.76
N THR A 31 -11.63 1.07 3.19
CA THR A 31 -12.95 1.74 3.19
C THR A 31 -13.97 1.06 2.29
N CYS A 32 -13.62 0.81 1.02
CA CYS A 32 -14.52 0.23 0.02
C CYS A 32 -13.74 -0.46 -1.11
N ARG A 33 -14.45 -1.27 -1.91
CA ARG A 33 -13.84 -2.05 -3.00
C ARG A 33 -13.18 -1.17 -4.08
N ALA A 34 -13.78 -0.03 -4.41
CA ALA A 34 -13.25 0.87 -5.42
C ALA A 34 -11.91 1.52 -4.99
N PHE A 35 -11.72 1.74 -3.68
CA PHE A 35 -10.52 2.37 -3.15
C PHE A 35 -9.41 1.37 -2.86
N LYS A 36 -9.76 0.09 -2.75
CA LYS A 36 -8.85 -0.97 -2.32
C LYS A 36 -7.61 -1.06 -3.20
N GLU A 37 -7.78 -1.31 -4.50
CA GLU A 37 -6.64 -1.50 -5.41
C GLU A 37 -5.80 -0.23 -5.56
N PRO A 38 -6.37 0.95 -5.89
CA PRO A 38 -5.54 2.15 -6.11
C PRO A 38 -4.80 2.61 -4.85
N ALA A 39 -5.41 2.48 -3.67
CA ALA A 39 -4.75 2.86 -2.42
C ALA A 39 -3.68 1.85 -1.99
N LEU A 40 -3.85 0.55 -2.28
CA LEU A 40 -2.81 -0.45 -2.03
C LEU A 40 -1.62 -0.27 -2.97
N ASP A 41 -1.85 0.01 -4.26
CA ASP A 41 -0.76 0.22 -5.22
C ASP A 41 0.13 1.40 -4.80
N LEU A 42 -0.48 2.52 -4.39
CA LEU A 42 0.26 3.65 -3.82
C LEU A 42 0.95 3.29 -2.51
N LEU A 43 0.25 2.61 -1.58
CA LEU A 43 0.83 2.22 -0.31
C LEU A 43 2.09 1.35 -0.49
N TRP A 44 2.05 0.36 -1.39
CA TRP A 44 3.19 -0.50 -1.67
C TRP A 44 4.32 0.22 -2.40
N GLY A 45 4.01 1.23 -3.22
CA GLY A 45 5.01 2.10 -3.84
C GLY A 45 5.80 2.93 -2.82
N GLU A 46 5.17 3.31 -1.71
CA GLU A 46 5.76 4.21 -0.70
C GLU A 46 6.43 3.46 0.47
N LEU A 47 6.19 2.16 0.61
CA LEU A 47 6.80 1.35 1.66
C LEU A 47 8.28 1.06 1.35
N CYS A 48 9.18 1.66 2.12
CA CYS A 48 10.64 1.42 2.01
C CYS A 48 11.09 -0.01 2.36
N ASN A 49 10.19 -0.84 2.88
CA ASN A 49 10.47 -2.23 3.22
C ASN A 49 9.20 -3.08 3.17
N LEU A 50 9.39 -4.36 2.86
CA LEU A 50 8.31 -5.34 2.77
C LEU A 50 7.95 -5.98 4.12
N SER A 51 8.39 -5.42 5.25
CA SER A 51 8.06 -5.97 6.57
C SER A 51 6.55 -6.09 6.83
N PRO A 52 5.69 -5.14 6.38
CA PRO A 52 4.24 -5.32 6.49
C PRO A 52 3.73 -6.56 5.75
N LEU A 53 4.30 -6.87 4.57
CA LEU A 53 3.94 -8.07 3.80
C LEU A 53 4.34 -9.33 4.57
N ALA A 54 5.54 -9.32 5.14
CA ALA A 54 6.07 -10.42 5.94
C ALA A 54 5.14 -10.80 7.09
N ARG A 55 4.55 -9.80 7.76
CA ARG A 55 3.60 -9.99 8.87
C ARG A 55 2.22 -10.51 8.44
N CYS A 56 1.87 -10.41 7.16
CA CYS A 56 0.59 -10.85 6.63
C CYS A 56 0.62 -12.29 6.10
N LEU A 57 1.79 -12.93 6.07
CA LEU A 57 1.93 -14.29 5.58
C LEU A 57 1.66 -15.35 6.67
N PRO A 58 1.46 -16.62 6.30
CA PRO A 58 1.46 -17.71 7.27
C PRO A 58 2.86 -17.90 7.91
N ASP A 59 2.92 -18.41 9.14
CA ASP A 59 4.18 -18.58 9.91
C ASP A 59 5.29 -19.34 9.15
N ALA A 60 4.93 -20.25 8.24
CA ALA A 60 5.88 -21.02 7.43
C ALA A 60 6.71 -20.13 6.49
N SER A 61 6.16 -19.01 6.01
CA SER A 61 6.82 -18.07 5.10
C SER A 61 7.36 -16.82 5.80
N HIS A 62 7.02 -16.60 7.08
CA HIS A 62 7.59 -15.51 7.89
C HIS A 62 9.12 -15.58 7.98
N ARG A 63 9.71 -16.79 8.06
CA ARG A 63 11.17 -16.95 8.20
C ARG A 63 11.93 -16.39 6.99
N LEU A 64 11.47 -16.75 5.79
CA LEU A 64 12.08 -16.32 4.52
C LEU A 64 11.98 -14.81 4.32
N LEU A 65 10.83 -14.21 4.64
CA LEU A 65 10.67 -12.76 4.51
C LEU A 65 11.31 -11.96 5.64
N SER A 66 11.54 -12.55 6.82
CA SER A 66 12.30 -11.88 7.88
C SER A 66 13.74 -11.59 7.41
N GLU A 67 14.34 -12.51 6.65
CA GLU A 67 15.65 -12.31 6.02
C GLU A 67 15.59 -11.24 4.91
N MET A 68 14.48 -11.14 4.17
CA MET A 68 14.27 -10.11 3.15
C MET A 68 13.88 -8.74 3.73
N SER A 69 13.39 -8.65 4.96
CA SER A 69 13.06 -7.37 5.62
C SER A 69 14.29 -6.51 5.91
N GLN A 70 15.48 -7.13 5.93
CA GLN A 70 16.78 -6.48 6.03
C GLN A 70 17.20 -5.82 4.71
N LEU A 71 16.59 -6.22 3.58
CA LEU A 71 16.75 -5.52 2.31
C LEU A 71 15.94 -4.23 2.38
N LYS A 72 16.61 -3.17 2.83
CA LYS A 72 16.16 -1.80 2.64
C LYS A 72 16.08 -1.59 1.13
N VAL A 73 14.88 -1.73 0.56
CA VAL A 73 14.63 -1.33 -0.82
C VAL A 73 14.95 0.15 -0.83
N LEU A 74 15.89 0.58 -1.69
CA LEU A 74 16.33 1.96 -1.80
C LEU A 74 15.10 2.85 -2.04
N CYS A 75 14.50 3.36 -0.97
CA CYS A 75 13.64 4.52 -1.04
C CYS A 75 14.57 5.71 -0.77
N ASP A 76 15.43 5.96 -1.75
CA ASP A 76 16.11 7.25 -1.88
C ASP A 76 15.13 8.17 -2.62
N THR A 77 14.61 9.16 -1.91
CA THR A 77 14.15 10.42 -2.50
C THR A 77 14.50 11.54 -1.55
#